data_AF-A0A832ZWL0-F1
#
_entry.id   AF-A0A832ZWL0-F1
#
_cell.length_a   1.000
_cell.length_b   1.000
_cell.length_c   1.000
_cell.angle_alpha   90.00
_cell.angle_beta   90.00
_cell.angle_gamma   90.00
#
_symmetry.space_group_name_H-M   'P 1'
#
loop_
_entity.id
_entity.type
_entity.pdbx_description
1 polymer ?
#
loop_
_entity_poly.entity_id
_entity_poly.type
_entity_poly.pdbx_seq_one_letter_code
_entity_poly.pdbx_strand_id
1 'polypeptide(L)'
;MTHEFGAAGAEFCPLSDQVVEYPRHVIESHYRVAGLVKHLKKVLRGLPINVQIKMIEAASAVGMWKCLRHRIRSQSAILVNGRKICEGDYSLDEAAESIRREALRILG
;
A
#
# COMPACT_ATOMS: atom_id res chain seq x y z
N MET A 1 -7.75 12.15 -14.89
CA MET A 1 -8.45 11.94 -13.61
C MET A 1 -7.49 11.17 -12.71
N THR A 2 -7.08 11.73 -11.57
CA THR A 2 -5.98 11.21 -10.74
C THR A 2 -6.56 10.29 -9.67
N HIS A 3 -6.11 9.04 -9.60
CA HIS A 3 -6.57 8.07 -8.61
C HIS A 3 -5.51 7.87 -7.52
N GLU A 4 -5.95 7.97 -6.27
CA GLU A 4 -5.10 7.98 -5.09
C GLU A 4 -5.09 6.58 -4.44
N PHE A 5 -3.93 5.92 -4.40
CA PHE A 5 -3.75 4.65 -3.72
C PHE A 5 -2.97 4.87 -2.41
N GLY A 6 -3.47 4.34 -1.31
CA GLY A 6 -2.86 4.50 0.01
C GLY A 6 -2.70 3.15 0.69
N ALA A 7 -1.48 2.78 1.01
CA ALA A 7 -1.14 1.72 1.95
C ALA A 7 -0.99 2.33 3.34
N ALA A 8 -1.48 1.65 4.39
CA ALA A 8 -1.26 2.05 5.77
C ALA A 8 -0.69 0.88 6.61
N GLY A 9 0.31 1.13 7.45
CA GLY A 9 0.96 0.14 8.33
C GLY A 9 1.78 0.82 9.43
N ALA A 10 1.90 0.22 10.62
CA ALA A 10 2.35 0.88 11.86
C ALA A 10 3.86 1.27 11.92
N GLU A 11 4.55 1.32 10.79
CA GLU A 11 6.01 1.24 10.70
C GLU A 11 6.62 2.19 9.65
N PHE A 12 5.86 3.15 9.15
CA PHE A 12 6.27 4.03 8.05
C PHE A 12 6.75 5.39 8.54
N CYS A 13 8.02 5.46 8.94
CA CYS A 13 8.74 6.71 9.11
C CYS A 13 9.33 7.18 7.77
N PRO A 14 9.25 8.47 7.40
CA PRO A 14 9.89 8.99 6.19
C PRO A 14 11.41 8.92 6.29
N LEU A 15 12.04 8.14 5.40
CA LEU A 15 13.49 7.99 5.31
C LEU A 15 14.15 9.31 4.89
N SER A 16 14.65 10.09 5.86
CA SER A 16 15.75 11.03 5.65
C SER A 16 17.09 10.26 5.59
N ASP A 17 18.13 10.86 5.00
CA ASP A 17 19.43 10.28 4.58
C ASP A 17 20.32 9.60 5.66
N GLN A 18 19.75 9.10 6.76
CA GLN A 18 20.42 8.39 7.86
C GLN A 18 20.00 6.90 7.90
N VAL A 19 20.21 6.20 6.78
CA VAL A 19 19.80 4.79 6.55
C VAL A 19 20.44 3.77 7.53
N VAL A 20 21.36 4.20 8.40
CA VAL A 20 22.18 3.29 9.23
C VAL A 20 21.53 2.93 10.58
N GLU A 21 20.51 3.65 11.05
CA GLU A 21 19.91 3.45 12.40
C GLU A 21 18.45 2.98 12.41
N TYR A 22 17.86 2.69 11.24
CA TYR A 22 16.46 2.24 11.22
C TYR A 22 16.32 0.79 11.70
N PRO A 23 15.37 0.50 12.60
CA PRO A 23 15.15 -0.85 13.08
C PRO A 23 14.70 -1.77 11.93
N ARG A 24 15.19 -3.02 11.94
CA ARG A 24 15.11 -3.96 10.80
C ARG A 24 13.70 -4.15 10.21
N HIS A 25 12.66 -4.08 11.04
CA HIS A 25 11.26 -4.21 10.60
C HIS A 25 10.83 -3.08 9.64
N VAL A 26 11.35 -1.85 9.81
CA VAL A 26 11.07 -0.72 8.91
C VAL A 26 11.70 -0.94 7.54
N ILE A 27 12.94 -1.45 7.53
CA ILE A 27 13.67 -1.75 6.30
C ILE A 27 12.98 -2.87 5.51
N GLU A 28 12.57 -3.95 6.18
CA GLU A 28 11.84 -5.07 5.57
C GLU A 28 10.48 -4.64 5.00
N SER A 29 9.74 -3.79 5.71
CA SER A 29 8.47 -3.24 5.23
C SER A 29 8.66 -2.37 3.98
N HIS A 30 9.71 -1.53 3.95
CA HIS A 30 10.07 -0.74 2.77
C HIS A 30 10.46 -1.61 1.56
N TYR A 31 11.23 -2.68 1.77
CA TYR A 31 11.55 -3.64 0.70
C TYR A 31 10.30 -4.36 0.18
N ARG A 32 9.37 -4.75 1.06
CA ARG A 32 8.09 -5.37 0.68
C ARG A 32 7.25 -4.41 -0.16
N VAL A 33 7.18 -3.14 0.22
CA VAL A 33 6.46 -2.11 -0.56
C VAL A 33 7.16 -1.83 -1.90
N ALA A 34 8.49 -1.71 -1.93
CA ALA A 34 9.23 -1.52 -3.17
C ALA A 34 9.03 -2.69 -4.15
N GLY A 35 9.03 -3.92 -3.63
CA GLY A 35 8.70 -5.13 -4.38
C GLY A 35 7.28 -5.10 -4.95
N LEU A 36 6.31 -4.70 -4.13
CA LEU A 36 4.92 -4.52 -4.54
C LEU A 36 4.79 -3.45 -5.63
N VAL A 37 5.44 -2.30 -5.49
CA VAL A 37 5.43 -1.23 -6.52
C VAL A 37 5.97 -1.75 -7.85
N LYS A 38 7.08 -2.50 -7.82
CA LYS A 38 7.68 -3.09 -9.03
C LYS A 38 6.74 -4.11 -9.68
N HIS A 39 6.06 -4.94 -8.90
CA HIS A 39 5.06 -5.89 -9.41
C HIS A 39 3.83 -5.18 -9.97
N LEU A 40 3.32 -4.17 -9.29
CA LEU A 40 2.18 -3.38 -9.76
C LEU A 40 2.45 -2.67 -11.07
N LYS A 41 3.64 -2.09 -11.25
CA LYS A 41 4.04 -1.49 -12.54
C LYS A 41 4.01 -2.51 -13.69
N LYS A 42 4.34 -3.77 -13.41
CA LYS A 42 4.29 -4.86 -14.40
C LYS A 42 2.85 -5.27 -14.70
N VAL A 43 2.04 -5.47 -13.67
CA VAL A 43 0.65 -5.98 -13.77
C VAL A 43 -0.32 -4.95 -14.34
N LEU A 44 -0.11 -3.67 -14.03
CA LEU A 44 -0.94 -2.55 -14.51
C LEU A 44 -0.43 -1.97 -15.83
N ARG A 45 0.61 -2.55 -16.43
CA ARG A 45 1.16 -2.09 -17.71
C ARG A 45 0.10 -2.21 -18.80
N GLY A 46 -0.14 -1.12 -19.52
CA GLY A 46 -1.12 -1.05 -20.61
C GLY A 46 -2.53 -0.66 -20.17
N LEU A 47 -2.78 -0.47 -18.87
CA LEU A 47 -4.02 0.13 -18.40
C LEU A 47 -3.88 1.67 -18.39
N PRO A 48 -4.91 2.43 -18.81
CA PRO A 48 -4.89 3.90 -18.80
C PRO A 48 -5.12 4.45 -17.38
N ILE A 49 -4.37 3.96 -16.40
CA ILE A 49 -4.49 4.33 -14.98
C ILE A 49 -3.17 4.92 -14.51
N ASN A 50 -3.26 6.07 -13.83
CA ASN A 50 -2.14 6.62 -13.08
C ASN A 50 -2.21 6.12 -11.63
N VAL A 51 -1.12 5.54 -11.14
CA VAL A 51 -1.06 4.91 -9.81
C VAL A 51 -0.17 5.75 -8.90
N GLN A 52 -0.78 6.44 -7.94
CA GLN A 52 -0.04 7.11 -6.87
C GLN A 52 -0.04 6.22 -5.63
N ILE A 53 1.12 5.78 -5.16
CA ILE A 53 1.26 4.97 -3.95
C ILE A 53 1.64 5.89 -2.78
N LYS A 54 0.81 5.90 -1.74
CA LYS A 54 1.09 6.59 -0.48
C LYS A 54 1.31 5.55 0.61
N MET A 55 2.39 5.69 1.37
CA MET A 55 2.61 4.92 2.61
C MET A 55 2.12 5.77 3.79
N ILE A 56 1.32 5.18 4.66
CA ILE A 56 0.70 5.88 5.79
C ILE A 56 1.01 5.09 7.04
N GLU A 57 1.59 5.73 8.05
CA GLU A 57 1.83 5.03 9.30
C GLU A 57 0.50 4.74 10.01
N ALA A 58 0.20 3.50 10.40
CA ALA A 58 -1.06 3.16 11.07
C ALA A 58 -1.22 3.85 12.44
N ALA A 59 -0.09 4.14 13.12
CA ALA A 59 -0.06 4.89 14.37
C ALA A 59 -0.20 6.41 14.18
N SER A 60 -0.07 6.94 12.96
CA SER A 60 -0.32 8.37 12.69
C SER A 60 -1.82 8.68 12.82
N ALA A 61 -2.17 9.95 13.07
CA ALA A 61 -3.57 10.38 13.14
C ALA A 61 -4.37 10.01 11.86
N VAL A 62 -3.75 10.17 10.69
CA VAL A 62 -4.35 9.80 9.39
C VAL A 62 -4.49 8.29 9.26
N GLY A 63 -3.48 7.54 9.70
CA GLY A 63 -3.49 6.07 9.71
C GLY A 63 -4.57 5.50 10.61
N MET A 64 -4.64 5.95 11.86
CA MET A 64 -5.65 5.54 12.83
C MET A 64 -7.07 5.80 12.31
N TRP A 65 -7.29 6.98 11.72
CA TRP A 65 -8.58 7.30 11.10
C TRP A 65 -8.93 6.36 9.95
N LYS A 66 -7.97 6.03 9.08
CA LYS A 66 -8.16 5.06 8.00
C LYS A 66 -8.39 3.65 8.55
N CYS A 67 -7.68 3.23 9.58
CA CYS A 67 -7.87 1.95 10.25
C CYS A 67 -9.30 1.82 10.80
N LEU A 68 -9.80 2.86 11.47
CA LEU A 68 -11.16 2.91 11.97
C LEU A 68 -12.19 2.87 10.83
N ARG A 69 -12.06 3.78 9.86
CA ARG A 69 -12.99 3.92 8.73
C ARG A 69 -13.10 2.65 7.89
N HIS A 70 -11.99 1.93 7.71
CA HIS A 70 -11.93 0.73 6.87
C HIS A 70 -11.88 -0.58 7.67
N ARG A 71 -12.09 -0.50 9.00
CA ARG A 71 -12.09 -1.65 9.93
C ARG A 71 -10.84 -2.52 9.76
N ILE A 72 -9.66 -1.91 9.76
CA ILE A 72 -8.36 -2.60 9.69
C ILE A 72 -7.95 -2.97 11.12
N ARG A 73 -7.76 -4.26 11.37
CA ARG A 73 -7.53 -4.87 12.68
C ARG A 73 -6.04 -5.04 12.99
N SER A 74 -5.32 -3.92 12.99
CA SER A 74 -3.93 -3.82 13.49
C SER A 74 -2.83 -4.48 12.63
N GLN A 75 -3.13 -4.90 11.41
CA GLN A 75 -2.15 -5.44 10.46
C GLN A 75 -2.04 -4.55 9.22
N SER A 76 -1.02 -4.79 8.40
CA SER A 76 -0.83 -4.11 7.12
C SER A 76 -2.06 -4.26 6.23
N ALA A 77 -2.46 -3.19 5.55
CA ALA A 77 -3.60 -3.23 4.65
C ALA A 77 -3.35 -2.38 3.40
N ILE A 78 -3.91 -2.84 2.29
CA ILE A 78 -3.88 -2.14 1.01
C ILE A 78 -5.25 -1.56 0.74
N LEU A 79 -5.29 -0.23 0.54
CA LEU A 79 -6.47 0.47 0.09
C LEU A 79 -6.30 0.96 -1.36
N VAL A 80 -7.28 0.65 -2.20
CA VAL A 80 -7.41 1.14 -3.58
C VAL A 80 -8.62 2.06 -3.64
N ASN A 81 -8.44 3.35 -3.97
CA ASN A 81 -9.53 4.35 -4.01
C ASN A 81 -10.45 4.33 -2.77
N GLY A 82 -9.86 4.17 -1.58
CA GLY A 82 -10.61 4.11 -0.33
C GLY A 82 -11.36 2.79 -0.06
N ARG A 83 -11.13 1.74 -0.86
CA ARG A 83 -11.65 0.40 -0.60
C ARG A 83 -10.52 -0.51 -0.11
N LYS A 84 -10.75 -1.25 0.97
CA LYS A 84 -9.82 -2.25 1.49
C LYS A 84 -9.85 -3.49 0.59
N ILE A 85 -8.69 -3.85 0.03
CA ILE A 85 -8.55 -4.97 -0.91
C ILE A 85 -7.77 -6.13 -0.29
N CYS A 86 -6.75 -5.82 0.51
CA CYS A 86 -5.95 -6.80 1.25
C CYS A 86 -5.75 -6.34 2.69
N GLU A 87 -5.65 -7.30 3.61
CA GLU A 87 -5.34 -7.07 5.03
C GLU A 87 -4.56 -8.28 5.56
N GLY A 88 -3.56 -8.02 6.39
CA GLY A 88 -2.76 -9.05 7.04
C GLY A 88 -1.66 -9.60 6.16
N ASP A 89 -1.36 -10.89 6.31
CA ASP A 89 -0.33 -11.55 5.51
C ASP A 89 -0.85 -11.92 4.13
N TYR A 90 -0.42 -11.16 3.15
CA TYR A 90 -0.62 -11.44 1.72
C TYR A 90 0.73 -11.60 1.02
N SER A 91 0.78 -12.50 0.04
CA SER A 91 1.89 -12.54 -0.91
C SER A 91 1.85 -11.33 -1.86
N LEU A 92 2.99 -11.01 -2.47
CA LEU A 92 3.07 -9.93 -3.46
C LEU A 92 2.16 -10.19 -4.68
N ASP A 93 2.04 -11.45 -5.09
CA ASP A 93 1.21 -11.86 -6.24
C ASP A 93 -0.28 -11.72 -5.93
N GLU A 94 -0.73 -12.16 -4.75
CA GLU A 94 -2.13 -12.01 -4.34
C GLU A 94 -2.55 -10.54 -4.24
N ALA A 95 -1.67 -9.69 -3.69
CA ALA A 95 -1.89 -8.26 -3.62
C ALA A 95 -1.95 -7.64 -5.02
N ALA A 96 -1.02 -7.99 -5.90
CA ALA A 96 -0.96 -7.44 -7.25
C ALA A 96 -2.20 -7.82 -8.08
N GLU A 97 -2.64 -9.08 -8.04
CA GLU A 97 -3.84 -9.52 -8.76
C GLU A 97 -5.13 -8.93 -8.17
N SER A 98 -5.19 -8.73 -6.85
CA SER A 98 -6.35 -8.10 -6.23
C SER A 98 -6.43 -6.61 -6.58
N ILE A 99 -5.29 -5.91 -6.63
CA ILE A 99 -5.22 -4.53 -7.13
C ILE A 99 -5.58 -4.47 -8.62
N ARG A 100 -5.11 -5.42 -9.45
CA ARG A 100 -5.46 -5.48 -10.88
C ARG A 100 -6.96 -5.63 -11.09
N ARG A 101 -7.60 -6.54 -10.35
CA ARG A 101 -9.06 -6.74 -10.42
C ARG A 101 -9.82 -5.47 -10.06
N GLU A 102 -9.41 -4.79 -9.00
CA GLU A 102 -10.04 -3.52 -8.62
C GLU A 102 -9.77 -2.42 -9.65
N ALA A 103 -8.56 -2.35 -10.21
CA ALA A 103 -8.19 -1.42 -11.27
C ALA A 103 -9.06 -1.60 -12.54
N LEU A 104 -9.30 -2.84 -12.96
CA LEU A 104 -10.21 -3.15 -14.07
C LEU A 104 -11.66 -2.77 -13.75
N ARG A 105 -12.11 -2.97 -12.50
CA ARG A 105 -13.44 -2.56 -12.03
C ARG A 105 -13.64 -1.03 -12.01
N ILE A 106 -12.56 -0.25 -11.99
CA ILE A 106 -12.63 1.22 -12.05
C ILE A 106 -12.71 1.71 -13.51
N LEU A 107 -12.17 0.93 -14.45
CA LEU A 107 -12.12 1.27 -15.87
C LEU A 107 -13.37 0.87 -16.67
N GLY A 108 -14.18 -0.05 -16.14
CA GLY A 108 -15.46 -0.50 -16.73
C GLY A 108 -16.60 -0.36 -15.73
#